data_AF-A0A8S1RPD0-F1
#
_entry.id   AF-A0A8S1RPD0-F1
#
_cell.length_a   1.000
_cell.length_b   1.000
_cell.length_c   1.000
_cell.angle_alpha   90.00
_cell.angle_beta   90.00
_cell.angle_gamma   90.00
#
_symmetry.space_group_name_H-M   'P 1'
#
loop_
_entity.id
_entity.type
_entity.pdbx_description
1 polymer ?
#
loop_
_entity_poly.entity_id
_entity_poly.type
_entity_poly.pdbx_seq_one_letter_code
_entity_poly.pdbx_strand_id
1 'polypeptide(L)'
;MTLIKKIIKKTSLKYVEKIQKKKSKDDQIVQLLKFLIQLTTVDETFIKGGSNGLNLLVGLKYDLTNHCFQNIQIKNSCLIGRNFASFDLSGSKFENVDISEVNLNGTLLLNCKWKNIKIHELHQLQGHTDCVFSVCFSPDRTKMASGGGKKNIRRWRLFNTSMGCQDRIIKHQNRWSS
;
A
#
# COMPACT_ATOMS: atom_id res chain seq x y z
N MET A 1 10.11 16.33 -29.93
CA MET A 1 10.15 16.26 -28.43
C MET A 1 10.00 17.61 -27.72
N THR A 2 10.23 18.75 -28.39
CA THR A 2 10.26 20.10 -27.78
C THR A 2 8.87 20.74 -27.56
N LEU A 3 7.91 20.47 -28.45
CA LEU A 3 6.55 21.03 -28.36
C LEU A 3 5.75 20.42 -27.19
N ILE A 4 5.80 19.10 -27.04
CA ILE A 4 5.09 18.37 -25.97
C ILE A 4 5.55 18.85 -24.59
N LYS A 5 6.87 18.98 -24.37
CA LYS A 5 7.42 19.54 -23.11
C LYS A 5 6.94 20.96 -22.82
N LYS A 6 6.80 21.80 -23.87
CA LYS A 6 6.33 23.19 -23.74
C LYS A 6 4.83 23.26 -23.39
N ILE A 7 4.03 22.38 -23.98
CA ILE A 7 2.61 22.23 -23.67
C ILE A 7 2.44 21.73 -22.23
N ILE A 8 3.18 20.68 -21.85
CA ILE A 8 3.17 20.13 -20.48
C ILE A 8 3.51 21.20 -19.45
N LYS A 9 4.57 21.98 -19.68
CA LYS A 9 4.98 23.09 -18.79
C LYS A 9 3.87 24.13 -18.64
N LYS A 10 3.16 24.45 -19.74
CA LYS A 10 2.05 25.42 -19.72
C LYS A 10 0.82 24.86 -19.01
N THR A 11 0.49 23.58 -19.20
CA THR A 11 -0.61 22.93 -18.49
C THR A 11 -0.32 22.72 -17.00
N SER A 12 0.93 22.40 -16.64
CA SER A 12 1.33 22.27 -15.23
C SER A 12 1.28 23.59 -14.49
N LEU A 13 1.73 24.69 -15.11
CA LEU A 13 1.62 26.05 -14.58
C LEU A 13 0.16 26.42 -14.27
N LYS A 14 -0.76 26.22 -15.21
CA LYS A 14 -2.20 26.47 -15.01
C LYS A 14 -2.80 25.63 -13.88
N TYR A 15 -2.34 24.38 -13.74
CA TYR A 15 -2.84 23.50 -12.68
C TYR A 15 -2.33 23.93 -11.31
N VAL A 16 -1.06 24.34 -11.20
CA VAL A 16 -0.46 24.88 -9.97
C VAL A 16 -1.16 26.17 -9.53
N GLU A 17 -1.44 27.09 -10.45
CA GLU A 17 -2.22 28.31 -10.16
C GLU A 17 -3.62 27.99 -9.62
N LYS A 18 -4.25 26.93 -10.12
CA LYS A 18 -5.57 26.46 -9.64
C LYS A 18 -5.49 25.86 -8.23
N ILE A 19 -4.37 25.19 -7.90
CA ILE A 19 -4.11 24.65 -6.56
C ILE A 19 -3.96 25.79 -5.55
N GLN A 20 -3.20 26.84 -5.87
CA GLN A 20 -2.96 27.99 -4.98
C GLN A 20 -4.25 28.72 -4.54
N LYS A 21 -5.34 28.59 -5.30
CA LYS A 21 -6.64 29.19 -4.97
C LYS A 21 -7.50 28.40 -3.97
N LYS A 22 -7.09 27.21 -3.51
CA LYS A 22 -7.87 26.38 -2.55
C LYS A 22 -7.53 26.65 -1.08
N LYS A 23 -8.54 26.47 -0.22
CA LYS A 23 -8.74 27.02 1.15
C LYS A 23 -7.89 26.45 2.31
N SER A 24 -6.98 25.50 2.10
CA SER A 24 -6.07 24.99 3.15
C SER A 24 -4.69 24.63 2.57
N LYS A 25 -3.60 24.91 3.29
CA LYS A 25 -2.23 24.56 2.87
C LYS A 25 -2.05 23.05 2.66
N ASP A 26 -2.71 22.23 3.47
CA ASP A 26 -2.61 20.76 3.38
C ASP A 26 -3.30 20.23 2.13
N ASP A 27 -4.46 20.80 1.78
CA ASP A 27 -5.15 20.48 0.53
C ASP A 27 -4.31 20.88 -0.69
N GLN A 28 -3.57 21.98 -0.60
CA GLN A 28 -2.68 22.41 -1.69
C GLN A 28 -1.55 21.39 -1.90
N ILE A 29 -0.93 20.92 -0.82
CA ILE A 29 0.11 19.90 -0.86
C ILE A 29 -0.44 18.59 -1.44
N VAL A 30 -1.59 18.11 -0.95
CA VAL A 30 -2.22 16.88 -1.44
C VAL A 30 -2.54 16.96 -2.94
N GLN A 31 -3.07 18.09 -3.40
CA GLN A 31 -3.38 18.27 -4.83
C GLN A 31 -2.11 18.34 -5.69
N LEU A 32 -1.03 18.94 -5.18
CA LEU A 32 0.26 18.96 -5.87
C LEU A 32 0.86 17.55 -5.97
N LEU A 33 0.82 16.78 -4.88
CA LEU A 33 1.30 15.39 -4.88
C LEU A 33 0.49 14.52 -5.85
N LYS A 34 -0.84 14.64 -5.85
CA LYS A 34 -1.71 13.97 -6.83
C LYS A 34 -1.35 14.34 -8.26
N PHE A 35 -1.09 15.62 -8.52
CA PHE A 35 -0.65 16.07 -9.84
C PHE A 35 0.68 15.46 -10.26
N LEU A 36 1.68 15.42 -9.37
CA LEU A 36 2.98 14.77 -9.64
C LEU A 36 2.83 13.28 -9.96
N ILE A 37 1.96 12.58 -9.23
CA ILE A 37 1.65 11.17 -9.49
C ILE A 37 1.01 11.01 -10.88
N GLN A 38 0.07 11.87 -11.25
CA GLN A 38 -0.58 11.81 -12.56
C GLN A 38 0.40 12.07 -13.72
N LEU A 39 1.41 12.90 -13.53
CA LEU A 39 2.43 13.15 -14.56
C LEU A 39 3.22 11.89 -14.95
N THR A 40 3.27 10.87 -14.08
CA THR A 40 3.90 9.57 -14.39
C THR A 40 3.20 8.82 -15.52
N THR A 41 1.93 9.14 -15.79
CA THR A 41 1.16 8.59 -16.92
C THR A 41 1.58 9.20 -18.26
N VAL A 42 2.17 10.40 -18.25
CA VAL A 42 2.44 11.20 -19.44
C VAL A 42 3.89 11.05 -19.92
N ASP A 43 4.86 11.11 -19.00
CA ASP A 43 6.29 11.11 -19.34
C ASP A 43 7.09 10.39 -18.25
N GLU A 44 7.99 9.49 -18.68
CA GLU A 44 8.82 8.67 -17.80
C GLU A 44 9.77 9.50 -16.92
N THR A 45 10.13 10.71 -17.35
CA THR A 45 10.98 11.63 -16.58
C THR A 45 10.35 12.05 -15.26
N PHE A 46 9.02 12.03 -15.14
CA PHE A 46 8.32 12.34 -13.89
C PHE A 46 8.14 11.15 -12.96
N ILE A 47 8.48 9.92 -13.39
CA ILE A 47 8.29 8.70 -12.59
C ILE A 47 8.95 8.82 -11.22
N LYS A 48 10.18 9.32 -11.15
CA LYS A 48 10.89 9.48 -9.86
C LYS A 48 10.16 10.47 -8.94
N GLY A 49 9.73 11.61 -9.49
CA GLY A 49 9.01 12.63 -8.75
C GLY A 49 7.62 12.16 -8.29
N GLY A 50 6.86 11.52 -9.18
CA GLY A 50 5.54 10.98 -8.85
C GLY A 50 5.59 9.80 -7.89
N SER A 51 6.63 8.95 -7.97
CA SER A 51 6.84 7.87 -7.01
C SER A 51 7.14 8.40 -5.59
N ASN A 52 8.00 9.41 -5.49
CA ASN A 52 8.22 10.12 -4.22
C ASN A 52 6.93 10.81 -3.76
N GLY A 53 6.15 11.37 -4.69
CA GLY A 53 4.86 11.99 -4.41
C GLY A 53 3.87 11.01 -3.79
N LEU A 54 3.79 9.79 -4.32
CA LEU A 54 2.94 8.72 -3.78
C LEU A 54 3.39 8.31 -2.38
N ASN A 55 4.70 8.15 -2.16
CA ASN A 55 5.24 7.82 -0.83
C ASN A 55 4.86 8.85 0.22
N LEU A 56 5.02 10.14 -0.10
CA LEU A 56 4.64 11.22 0.80
C LEU A 56 3.12 11.25 1.03
N LEU A 57 2.33 11.11 -0.03
CA LEU A 57 0.87 11.17 0.05
C LEU A 57 0.31 10.07 0.95
N VAL A 58 0.80 8.82 0.82
CA VAL A 58 0.36 7.72 1.69
C VAL A 58 0.98 7.83 3.09
N GLY A 59 2.19 8.39 3.21
CA GLY A 59 2.84 8.66 4.49
C GLY A 59 2.13 9.67 5.37
N LEU A 60 1.48 10.67 4.77
CA LEU A 60 0.67 11.66 5.48
C LEU A 60 -0.60 11.09 6.11
N LYS A 61 -0.90 9.78 5.92
CA LYS A 61 -2.13 9.11 6.37
C LYS A 61 -3.41 9.86 5.96
N TYR A 62 -3.33 10.62 4.87
CA TYR A 62 -4.49 11.29 4.31
C TYR A 62 -5.48 10.22 3.85
N ASP A 63 -6.76 10.44 4.10
CA ASP A 63 -7.77 9.51 3.63
C ASP A 63 -7.85 9.60 2.11
N LEU A 64 -7.36 8.55 1.46
CA LEU A 64 -7.32 8.43 0.02
C LEU A 64 -8.41 7.50 -0.52
N THR A 65 -9.33 7.06 0.35
CA THR A 65 -10.48 6.26 -0.07
C THR A 65 -11.22 6.97 -1.20
N ASN A 66 -11.62 6.20 -2.22
CA ASN A 66 -12.28 6.67 -3.45
C ASN A 66 -11.45 7.55 -4.40
N HIS A 67 -10.14 7.74 -4.16
CA HIS A 67 -9.26 8.35 -5.16
C HIS A 67 -8.75 7.32 -6.17
N CYS A 68 -8.88 7.62 -7.46
CA CYS A 68 -8.43 6.77 -8.57
C CYS A 68 -7.01 7.14 -8.99
N PHE A 69 -6.10 6.17 -9.00
CA PHE A 69 -4.73 6.31 -9.50
C PHE A 69 -4.48 5.26 -10.60
N GLN A 70 -5.26 5.34 -11.68
CA GLN A 70 -5.12 4.42 -12.80
C GLN A 70 -3.92 4.78 -13.69
N ASN A 71 -3.35 3.76 -14.33
CA ASN A 71 -2.28 3.88 -15.32
C ASN A 71 -0.98 4.54 -14.81
N ILE A 72 -0.81 4.67 -13.50
CA ILE A 72 0.37 5.31 -12.92
C ILE A 72 1.60 4.42 -13.08
N GLN A 73 2.77 5.05 -13.10
CA GLN A 73 4.05 4.34 -13.21
C GLN A 73 4.89 4.62 -11.97
N ILE A 74 5.12 3.58 -11.18
CA ILE A 74 5.92 3.64 -9.95
C ILE A 74 7.16 2.79 -10.14
N LYS A 75 8.34 3.42 -9.95
CA LYS A 75 9.62 2.73 -10.07
C LYS A 75 10.54 3.00 -8.89
N ASN A 76 11.40 2.03 -8.58
CA ASN A 76 12.49 2.16 -7.60
C ASN A 76 12.00 2.73 -6.26
N SER A 77 10.90 2.19 -5.74
CA SER A 77 10.17 2.77 -4.60
C SER A 77 9.91 1.77 -3.50
N CYS A 78 9.99 2.25 -2.26
CA CYS A 78 9.68 1.48 -1.08
C CYS A 78 8.30 1.86 -0.56
N LEU A 79 7.32 0.98 -0.77
CA LEU A 79 5.94 1.13 -0.32
C LEU A 79 5.67 0.36 0.98
N ILE A 80 6.70 0.01 1.74
CA ILE A 80 6.52 -0.87 2.90
C ILE A 80 5.51 -0.29 3.91
N GLY A 81 4.56 -1.11 4.36
CA GLY A 81 3.57 -0.77 5.39
C GLY A 81 2.53 0.26 4.95
N ARG A 82 2.43 0.54 3.65
CA ARG A 82 1.53 1.57 3.12
C ARG A 82 0.11 1.04 2.93
N ASN A 83 -0.87 1.92 3.11
CA ASN A 83 -2.29 1.58 2.97
C ASN A 83 -2.84 2.04 1.62
N PHE A 84 -3.16 1.08 0.75
CA PHE A 84 -3.80 1.30 -0.55
C PHE A 84 -5.19 0.64 -0.62
N ALA A 85 -5.80 0.36 0.53
CA ALA A 85 -7.10 -0.29 0.57
C ALA A 85 -8.15 0.49 -0.25
N SER A 86 -8.93 -0.22 -1.04
CA SER A 86 -9.98 0.33 -1.91
C SER A 86 -9.51 1.30 -3.01
N PHE A 87 -8.21 1.35 -3.31
CA PHE A 87 -7.73 2.17 -4.43
C PHE A 87 -8.04 1.50 -5.77
N ASP A 88 -8.24 2.33 -6.78
CA ASP A 88 -8.15 1.86 -8.17
C ASP A 88 -6.75 2.14 -8.73
N LEU A 89 -5.97 1.08 -8.91
CA LEU A 89 -4.64 1.09 -9.50
C LEU A 89 -4.63 0.41 -10.88
N SER A 90 -5.79 0.21 -11.50
CA SER A 90 -5.88 -0.51 -12.77
C SER A 90 -4.99 0.10 -13.86
N GLY A 91 -4.35 -0.77 -14.66
CA GLY A 91 -3.40 -0.38 -15.72
C GLY A 91 -2.05 0.13 -15.23
N SER A 92 -1.82 0.19 -13.91
CA SER A 92 -0.58 0.73 -13.34
C SER A 92 0.62 -0.20 -13.53
N LYS A 93 1.82 0.38 -13.56
CA LYS A 93 3.07 -0.36 -13.69
C LYS A 93 3.94 -0.14 -12.47
N PHE A 94 4.39 -1.23 -11.86
CA PHE A 94 5.29 -1.25 -10.72
C PHE A 94 6.58 -1.96 -11.12
N GLU A 95 7.71 -1.25 -11.08
CA GLU A 95 9.05 -1.80 -11.40
C GLU A 95 10.06 -1.52 -10.28
N ASN A 96 10.75 -2.55 -9.78
CA ASN A 96 11.70 -2.42 -8.66
C ASN A 96 11.04 -1.81 -7.42
N VAL A 97 9.85 -2.30 -7.07
CA VAL A 97 9.05 -1.77 -5.95
C VAL A 97 9.00 -2.79 -4.82
N ASP A 98 9.24 -2.31 -3.60
CA ASP A 98 9.03 -3.09 -2.38
C ASP A 98 7.62 -2.86 -1.86
N ILE A 99 6.84 -3.92 -1.75
CA ILE A 99 5.44 -3.88 -1.32
C ILE A 99 5.20 -4.68 -0.03
N SER A 100 6.25 -4.91 0.76
CA SER A 100 6.11 -5.61 2.04
C SER A 100 5.12 -4.89 2.96
N GLU A 101 4.23 -5.61 3.65
CA GLU A 101 3.18 -5.02 4.52
C GLU A 101 2.19 -4.06 3.84
N VAL A 102 2.16 -3.99 2.51
CA VAL A 102 1.19 -3.13 1.84
C VAL A 102 -0.22 -3.68 2.03
N ASN A 103 -1.12 -2.83 2.55
CA ASN A 103 -2.53 -3.15 2.60
C ASN A 103 -3.17 -2.90 1.22
N LEU A 104 -3.45 -3.98 0.50
CA LEU A 104 -4.14 -3.98 -0.81
C LEU A 104 -5.60 -4.46 -0.71
N ASN A 105 -6.22 -4.42 0.47
CA ASN A 105 -7.58 -4.93 0.64
C ASN A 105 -8.58 -4.13 -0.21
N GLY A 106 -9.32 -4.82 -1.07
CA GLY A 106 -10.32 -4.19 -1.96
C GLY A 106 -9.71 -3.32 -3.07
N THR A 107 -8.38 -3.34 -3.25
CA THR A 107 -7.69 -2.59 -4.30
C THR A 107 -7.95 -3.22 -5.67
N LEU A 108 -8.32 -2.41 -6.67
CA LEU A 108 -8.44 -2.85 -8.05
C LEU A 108 -7.07 -2.85 -8.72
N LEU A 109 -6.62 -4.02 -9.16
CA LEU A 109 -5.31 -4.27 -9.78
C LEU A 109 -5.44 -4.80 -11.22
N LEU A 110 -6.53 -4.46 -11.91
CA LEU A 110 -6.83 -4.96 -13.26
C LEU A 110 -5.76 -4.49 -14.25
N ASN A 111 -5.23 -5.38 -15.09
CA ASN A 111 -4.23 -5.07 -16.09
C ASN A 111 -2.93 -4.41 -15.56
N CYS A 112 -2.62 -4.59 -14.26
CA CYS A 112 -1.37 -4.11 -13.70
C CYS A 112 -0.16 -4.88 -14.22
N LYS A 113 0.96 -4.17 -14.43
CA LYS A 113 2.24 -4.79 -14.78
C LYS A 113 3.18 -4.74 -13.58
N TRP A 114 3.72 -5.91 -13.22
CA TRP A 114 4.61 -6.07 -12.08
C TRP A 114 5.97 -6.57 -12.57
N LYS A 115 7.04 -5.88 -12.20
CA LYS A 115 8.41 -6.27 -12.54
C LYS A 115 9.33 -6.05 -11.35
N ASN A 116 10.10 -7.07 -10.97
CA ASN A 116 11.05 -7.01 -9.85
C ASN A 116 10.40 -6.45 -8.56
N ILE A 117 9.33 -7.10 -8.13
CA ILE A 117 8.64 -6.75 -6.89
C ILE A 117 9.32 -7.46 -5.73
N LYS A 118 9.62 -6.71 -4.66
CA LYS A 118 10.18 -7.24 -3.43
C LYS A 118 9.08 -7.43 -2.40
N ILE A 119 9.10 -8.59 -1.76
CA ILE A 119 8.27 -8.93 -0.62
C ILE A 119 9.21 -9.59 0.39
N HIS A 120 9.39 -8.94 1.53
CA HIS A 120 10.21 -9.44 2.62
C HIS A 120 9.35 -10.28 3.58
N GLU A 121 9.91 -11.39 4.05
CA GLU A 121 9.34 -12.13 5.17
C GLU A 121 9.61 -11.33 6.45
N LEU A 122 8.55 -11.07 7.21
CA LEU A 122 8.63 -10.14 8.35
C LEU A 122 8.40 -10.84 9.68
N HIS A 123 7.49 -11.81 9.71
CA HIS A 123 7.08 -12.48 10.93
C HIS A 123 6.94 -13.98 10.71
N GLN A 124 7.86 -14.73 11.30
CA GLN A 124 7.74 -16.17 11.41
C GLN A 124 6.91 -16.52 12.64
N LEU A 125 5.71 -17.07 12.42
CA LEU A 125 4.83 -17.51 13.50
C LEU A 125 5.26 -18.90 14.00
N GLN A 126 6.28 -18.91 14.84
CA GLN A 126 6.84 -20.15 15.40
C GLN A 126 5.92 -20.74 16.47
N GLY A 127 5.61 -22.03 16.34
CA GLY A 127 4.90 -22.75 17.40
C GLY A 127 4.30 -24.09 16.98
N HIS A 128 3.92 -24.26 15.71
CA HIS A 128 3.56 -25.60 15.24
C HIS A 128 4.83 -26.43 15.09
N THR A 129 4.83 -27.63 15.67
CA THR A 129 5.95 -28.58 15.62
C THR A 129 5.78 -29.63 14.52
N ASP A 130 4.79 -29.43 13.65
CA ASP A 130 4.38 -30.31 12.56
C ASP A 130 3.71 -29.47 11.46
N CYS A 131 3.37 -30.09 10.32
CA CYS A 131 2.73 -29.43 9.18
C CYS A 131 1.47 -28.65 9.60
N VAL A 132 1.35 -27.43 9.09
CA VAL A 132 0.13 -26.60 9.21
C VAL A 132 -0.77 -26.95 8.03
N PHE A 133 -1.95 -27.47 8.32
CA PHE A 133 -2.91 -27.91 7.30
C PHE A 133 -3.96 -26.85 6.96
N SER A 134 -4.18 -25.87 7.85
CA SER A 134 -5.20 -24.85 7.64
C SER A 134 -4.87 -23.55 8.38
N VAL A 135 -5.29 -22.43 7.78
CA VAL A 135 -5.20 -21.07 8.34
C VAL A 135 -6.52 -20.33 8.08
N CYS A 136 -6.98 -19.53 9.03
CA CYS A 136 -8.18 -18.70 8.90
C CYS A 136 -8.00 -17.37 9.62
N PHE A 137 -8.48 -16.28 9.04
CA PHE A 137 -8.44 -14.94 9.63
C PHE A 137 -9.79 -14.59 10.25
N SER A 138 -9.78 -13.82 11.33
CA SER A 138 -11.02 -13.24 11.85
C SER A 138 -11.53 -12.13 10.92
N PRO A 139 -12.85 -11.92 10.81
CA PRO A 139 -13.42 -10.87 9.95
C PRO A 139 -12.93 -9.46 10.30
N ASP A 140 -12.68 -9.19 11.58
CA ASP A 140 -12.13 -7.94 12.10
C ASP A 140 -10.61 -7.79 11.87
N ARG A 141 -9.96 -8.80 11.27
CA ARG A 141 -8.51 -8.86 10.95
C ARG A 141 -7.58 -8.68 12.15
N THR A 142 -8.08 -8.82 13.37
CA THR A 142 -7.27 -8.71 14.59
C THR A 142 -6.67 -10.06 15.01
N LYS A 143 -7.14 -11.17 14.43
CA LYS A 143 -6.76 -12.52 14.82
C LYS A 143 -6.60 -13.43 13.61
N MET A 144 -5.78 -14.45 13.80
CA MET A 144 -5.68 -15.59 12.89
C MET A 144 -5.70 -16.89 13.69
N ALA A 145 -6.28 -17.94 13.14
CA ALA A 145 -6.18 -19.30 13.66
C ALA A 145 -5.40 -20.17 12.67
N SER A 146 -4.61 -21.12 13.17
CA SER A 146 -3.94 -22.12 12.35
C SER A 146 -4.02 -23.51 12.97
N GLY A 147 -4.32 -24.53 12.17
CA GLY A 147 -4.44 -25.94 12.58
C GLY A 147 -3.31 -26.80 12.03
N GLY A 148 -2.68 -27.61 12.89
CA GLY A 148 -1.58 -28.50 12.52
C GLY A 148 -1.82 -29.98 12.83
N GLY A 149 -0.94 -30.85 12.30
CA GLY A 149 -1.10 -32.31 12.31
C GLY A 149 -1.28 -33.00 13.66
N LYS A 150 -0.73 -32.40 14.72
CA LYS A 150 -0.84 -32.94 16.08
C LYS A 150 -2.08 -32.43 16.84
N LYS A 151 -3.20 -32.25 16.14
CA LYS A 151 -4.49 -31.79 16.71
C LYS A 151 -4.39 -30.48 17.50
N ASN A 152 -3.42 -29.62 17.18
CA ASN A 152 -3.25 -28.34 17.84
C ASN A 152 -3.78 -27.22 16.95
N ILE A 153 -4.70 -26.42 17.49
CA ILE A 153 -5.14 -25.16 16.90
C ILE A 153 -4.44 -24.04 17.66
N ARG A 154 -3.77 -23.15 16.94
CA ARG A 154 -3.14 -21.95 17.49
C ARG A 154 -3.92 -20.73 17.07
N ARG A 155 -4.07 -19.78 18.00
CA ARG A 155 -4.64 -18.46 17.74
C ARG A 155 -3.54 -17.41 17.87
N TRP A 156 -3.46 -16.54 16.89
CA TRP A 156 -2.51 -15.45 16.76
C TRP A 156 -3.27 -14.14 16.87
N ARG A 157 -2.70 -13.15 17.56
CA ARG A 157 -3.14 -11.77 17.45
C ARG A 157 -2.34 -11.12 16.34
N LEU A 158 -3.04 -10.51 15.40
CA LEU A 158 -2.45 -9.69 14.36
C LEU A 158 -2.53 -8.26 14.85
N PHE A 159 -1.40 -7.70 15.27
CA PHE A 159 -1.30 -6.27 15.47
C PHE A 159 -1.00 -5.65 14.11
N ASN A 160 -1.82 -4.72 13.67
CA ASN A 160 -1.46 -3.86 12.56
C ASN A 160 -0.46 -2.84 13.08
N THR A 161 0.81 -3.22 13.17
CA THR A 161 1.86 -2.37 13.72
C THR A 161 2.81 -1.93 12.62
N SER A 162 2.41 -0.85 11.93
CA SER A 162 3.40 0.21 11.78
C SER A 162 3.85 0.61 13.19
N MET A 163 5.06 0.21 13.56
CA MET A 163 5.74 0.40 14.85
C MET A 163 5.42 -0.60 15.97
N GLY A 164 6.48 -1.31 16.41
CA GLY A 164 6.63 -1.76 17.79
C GLY A 164 6.15 -3.18 18.09
N CYS A 165 7.10 -4.11 18.18
CA CYS A 165 6.94 -5.32 18.98
C CYS A 165 6.62 -4.92 20.42
N GLN A 166 5.40 -5.17 20.90
CA GLN A 166 5.13 -5.33 22.32
C GLN A 166 4.12 -6.48 22.54
N ASP A 167 4.50 -7.32 23.51
CA ASP A 167 3.77 -8.40 24.17
C ASP A 167 3.63 -9.77 23.48
N ARG A 168 4.64 -10.59 23.78
CA ARG A 168 4.61 -12.05 23.82
C ARG A 168 3.57 -12.52 24.84
N ILE A 169 2.33 -12.74 24.42
CA ILE A 169 1.35 -13.46 25.25
C ILE A 169 1.26 -14.92 24.78
N ILE A 170 1.99 -15.78 25.49
CA ILE A 170 1.74 -17.23 25.52
C ILE A 170 0.62 -17.42 26.55
N LYS A 171 -0.59 -17.79 26.12
CA LYS A 171 -1.48 -18.61 26.97
C LYS A 171 -2.54 -19.37 26.16
N HIS A 172 -2.55 -20.67 26.43
CA HIS A 172 -3.51 -21.67 26.02
C HIS A 172 -4.93 -21.33 26.52
N GLN A 173 -5.95 -21.57 25.70
CA GLN A 173 -7.28 -21.95 26.21
C GLN A 173 -7.73 -23.21 25.46
N ASN A 174 -7.39 -24.37 26.04
CA ASN A 174 -8.10 -25.61 25.76
C ASN A 174 -9.35 -25.63 26.64
N ARG A 175 -10.48 -25.16 26.11
CA ARG A 175 -11.82 -25.66 26.45
C ARG A 175 -12.85 -24.96 25.59
N TRP A 176 -13.44 -25.74 24.69
CA TRP A 176 -14.84 -25.56 24.35
C TRP A 176 -15.58 -26.30 25.47
N SER A 177 -16.27 -25.56 26.34
CA SER A 177 -17.39 -26.13 27.09
C SER A 177 -18.65 -25.82 26.29
N SER A 178 -19.41 -26.88 26.04
CA SER A 178 -20.76 -26.94 25.46
C SER A 178 -21.65 -25.77 25.82
#